data_AF-A0A2K3NYC9-F1
#
_entry.id   AF-A0A2K3NYC9-F1
#
_cell.length_a   1.000
_cell.length_b   1.000
_cell.length_c   1.000
_cell.angle_alpha   90.00
_cell.angle_beta   90.00
_cell.angle_gamma   90.00
#
_symmetry.space_group_name_H-M   'P 1'
#
loop_
_entity.id
_entity.type
_entity.pdbx_description
1 polymer ?
#
loop_
_entity_poly.entity_id
_entity_poly.type
_entity_poly.pdbx_seq_one_letter_code
_entity_poly.pdbx_strand_id
1 'polypeptide(L)'
;MIYDEYGWSGGIDMGHESVLLLKVSGFSVQLFLNPTEMDDKIDTAEKKVLVDIVKLAQRKGMKGTMGDWKEFLNSHDKKFGAGMSDPSKRSHEDLAAFLKTFSKDDDLKFFGNIMRHHSNQYTLERLKDRSHDSPEQMLAAQRLVQVTLQHPRYPRDYSLPSIDEDKMPSKKWL
;
A
#
# COMPACT_ATOMS: atom_id res chain seq x y z
N MET A 1 12.25 11.80 -56.59
CA MET A 1 11.70 13.00 -55.92
C MET A 1 11.43 12.58 -54.49
N ILE A 2 11.89 13.21 -53.41
CA ILE A 2 12.76 14.36 -53.11
C ILE A 2 13.43 13.99 -51.76
N TYR A 3 14.61 14.54 -51.54
CA TYR A 3 15.55 14.35 -50.42
C TYR A 3 15.14 15.04 -49.11
N ASP A 4 15.83 14.59 -48.03
CA ASP A 4 16.24 15.28 -46.77
C ASP A 4 15.12 15.68 -45.77
N GLU A 5 15.30 15.65 -44.44
CA GLU A 5 16.39 16.20 -43.62
C GLU A 5 16.53 15.55 -42.21
N TYR A 6 17.79 15.41 -41.76
CA TYR A 6 18.35 15.62 -40.40
C TYR A 6 17.37 15.86 -39.23
N GLY A 7 17.50 15.30 -38.04
CA GLY A 7 18.57 14.56 -37.39
C GLY A 7 18.38 14.66 -35.87
N TRP A 8 18.73 13.61 -35.12
CA TRP A 8 19.06 13.76 -33.70
C TRP A 8 20.29 12.91 -33.40
N SER A 9 21.46 13.54 -33.53
CA SER A 9 22.65 13.15 -32.77
C SER A 9 22.53 13.81 -31.40
N GLY A 10 22.30 13.00 -30.38
CA GLY A 10 22.25 13.41 -29.00
C GLY A 10 22.45 12.21 -28.11
N GLY A 11 23.71 11.85 -27.88
CA GLY A 11 24.03 10.99 -26.75
C GLY A 11 23.64 11.72 -25.48
N ILE A 12 22.67 11.18 -24.76
CA ILE A 12 22.40 11.55 -23.37
C ILE A 12 22.64 10.29 -22.57
N ASP A 13 23.78 10.36 -21.88
CA ASP A 13 24.15 9.78 -20.60
C ASP A 13 23.20 8.76 -19.96
N MET A 14 23.79 7.68 -19.45
CA MET A 14 23.12 6.58 -18.73
C MET A 14 22.55 7.08 -17.40
N GLY A 15 21.38 7.72 -17.43
CA GLY A 15 20.49 7.93 -16.30
C GLY A 15 19.39 6.87 -16.33
N HIS A 16 19.44 5.93 -15.39
CA HIS A 16 18.62 4.72 -15.33
C HIS A 16 17.14 5.01 -14.97
N GLU A 17 16.34 5.50 -15.91
CA GLU A 17 14.87 5.47 -15.84
C GLU A 17 14.27 4.92 -17.14
N SER A 18 13.90 3.64 -17.12
CA SER A 18 13.10 3.01 -18.16
C SER A 18 11.67 2.81 -17.64
N VAL A 19 10.73 3.63 -18.09
CA VAL A 19 9.30 3.46 -17.79
C VAL A 19 8.65 2.67 -18.93
N LEU A 20 8.22 1.43 -18.66
CA LEU A 20 7.39 0.64 -19.58
C LEU A 20 5.91 0.85 -19.24
N LEU A 21 5.21 1.56 -20.12
CA LEU A 21 3.77 1.79 -20.07
C LEU A 21 3.07 0.75 -20.95
N LEU A 22 2.52 -0.29 -20.32
CA LEU A 22 1.63 -1.26 -20.99
C LEU A 22 0.17 -0.89 -20.72
N LYS A 23 -0.52 -0.41 -21.77
CA LYS A 23 -1.98 -0.26 -21.76
C LYS A 23 -2.61 -1.58 -22.15
N VAL A 24 -3.29 -2.24 -21.21
CA VAL A 24 -4.24 -3.32 -21.50
C VAL A 24 -5.57 -2.99 -20.81
N SER A 25 -6.65 -3.27 -21.52
CA SER A 25 -8.06 -3.03 -21.19
C SER A 25 -8.42 -2.95 -19.70
N GLY A 26 -8.58 -1.72 -19.20
CA GLY A 26 -9.48 -1.41 -18.10
C GLY A 26 -8.97 -1.59 -16.67
N PHE A 27 -7.77 -2.14 -16.44
CA PHE A 27 -7.16 -2.18 -15.11
C PHE A 27 -5.63 -2.01 -15.21
N SER A 28 -5.12 -0.87 -14.75
CA SER A 28 -3.69 -0.68 -14.51
C SER A 28 -3.40 -0.94 -13.04
N VAL A 29 -2.71 -2.03 -12.72
CA VAL A 29 -2.12 -2.20 -11.39
C VAL A 29 -0.74 -2.83 -11.51
N GLN A 30 0.29 -1.99 -11.56
CA GLN A 30 1.59 -2.28 -10.95
C GLN A 30 2.41 -0.98 -10.86
N LEU A 31 2.59 -0.43 -9.66
CA LEU A 31 3.70 0.50 -9.41
C LEU A 31 4.72 -0.20 -8.52
N PHE A 32 5.92 -0.36 -9.07
CA PHE A 32 7.13 -0.61 -8.30
C PHE A 32 7.31 0.57 -7.36
N LEU A 33 7.47 0.29 -6.06
CA LEU A 33 7.79 1.32 -5.07
C LEU A 33 9.18 1.88 -5.39
N ASN A 34 9.21 2.96 -6.16
CA ASN A 34 10.38 3.83 -6.16
C ASN A 34 10.50 4.43 -4.75
N PRO A 35 11.70 4.56 -4.15
CA PRO A 35 11.85 5.17 -2.84
C PRO A 35 11.21 6.56 -2.72
N THR A 36 11.17 7.31 -3.83
CA THR A 36 10.50 8.61 -3.96
C THR A 36 8.97 8.53 -3.89
N GLU A 37 8.34 7.46 -4.38
CA GLU A 37 6.88 7.31 -4.37
C GLU A 37 6.34 7.00 -2.97
N MET A 38 7.11 6.28 -2.15
CA MET A 38 6.68 5.96 -0.79
C MET A 38 6.69 7.20 0.10
N ASP A 39 7.67 8.07 -0.08
CA ASP A 39 7.76 9.35 0.64
C ASP A 39 6.57 10.25 0.34
N ASP A 40 6.18 10.39 -0.93
CA ASP A 40 5.00 11.15 -1.35
C ASP A 40 3.70 10.57 -0.76
N LYS A 41 3.58 9.24 -0.73
CA LYS A 41 2.45 8.55 -0.08
C LYS A 41 2.43 8.77 1.43
N ILE A 42 3.58 8.82 2.09
CA ILE A 42 3.69 9.12 3.52
C ILE A 42 3.25 10.57 3.78
N ASP A 43 3.68 11.52 2.94
CA ASP A 43 3.31 12.93 3.09
C ASP A 43 1.83 13.20 2.87
N THR A 44 1.21 12.48 1.93
CA THR A 44 -0.21 12.65 1.59
C THR A 44 -1.16 11.80 2.43
N ALA A 45 -0.66 10.79 3.13
CA ALA A 45 -1.49 9.89 3.94
C ALA A 45 -2.16 10.63 5.10
N GLU A 46 -3.38 10.21 5.43
CA GLU A 46 -4.08 10.73 6.60
C GLU A 46 -3.30 10.46 7.89
N LYS A 47 -3.33 11.41 8.82
CA LYS A 47 -2.65 11.30 10.12
C LYS A 47 -2.98 9.98 10.84
N LYS A 48 -4.23 9.52 10.79
CA LYS A 48 -4.65 8.26 11.43
C LYS A 48 -3.91 7.05 10.86
N VAL A 49 -3.72 7.00 9.55
CA VAL A 49 -2.97 5.94 8.87
C VAL A 49 -1.51 5.97 9.32
N LEU A 50 -0.89 7.14 9.35
CA LEU A 50 0.49 7.27 9.84
C LEU A 50 0.64 6.82 11.29
N VAL A 51 -0.28 7.22 12.17
CA VAL A 51 -0.32 6.78 13.57
C VAL A 51 -0.38 5.25 13.68
N ASP A 52 -1.26 4.61 12.89
CA ASP A 52 -1.44 3.16 12.94
C ASP A 52 -0.20 2.43 12.41
N ILE A 53 0.44 2.95 11.36
CA ILE A 53 1.72 2.44 10.86
C ILE A 53 2.79 2.52 11.94
N VAL A 54 2.95 3.67 12.62
CA VAL A 54 3.96 3.83 13.67
C VAL A 54 3.68 2.89 14.85
N LYS A 55 2.42 2.77 15.30
CA LYS A 55 2.04 1.82 16.37
C LYS A 55 2.33 0.37 15.99
N LEU A 56 2.06 0.00 14.74
CA LEU A 56 2.36 -1.32 14.21
C LEU A 56 3.88 -1.58 14.12
N ALA A 57 4.64 -0.59 13.66
CA ALA A 57 6.10 -0.65 13.62
C ALA A 57 6.71 -0.82 15.02
N GLN A 58 6.20 -0.08 16.01
CA GLN A 58 6.59 -0.23 17.42
C GLN A 58 6.31 -1.65 17.95
N ARG A 59 5.11 -2.18 17.70
CA ARG A 59 4.74 -3.55 18.11
C ARG A 59 5.64 -4.62 17.49
N LYS A 60 6.09 -4.39 16.26
CA LYS A 60 7.00 -5.28 15.54
C LYS A 60 8.49 -5.05 15.89
N GLY A 61 8.80 -4.06 16.73
CA GLY A 61 10.19 -3.70 17.05
C GLY A 61 10.98 -3.19 15.85
N MET A 62 10.31 -2.60 14.86
CA MET A 62 10.95 -2.10 13.65
C MET A 62 11.82 -0.88 13.96
N LYS A 63 12.97 -0.79 13.30
CA LYS A 63 13.96 0.28 13.47
C LYS A 63 14.39 0.83 12.12
N GLY A 64 14.29 2.15 11.97
CA GLY A 64 14.82 2.86 10.82
C GLY A 64 16.30 3.20 11.01
N THR A 65 16.82 4.07 10.14
CA THR A 65 18.19 4.59 10.24
C THR A 65 18.44 5.39 11.51
N MET A 66 17.39 6.00 12.07
CA MET A 66 17.43 6.74 13.35
C MET A 66 16.96 5.91 14.55
N GLY A 67 16.94 4.58 14.41
CA GLY A 67 16.54 3.65 15.48
C GLY A 67 15.03 3.39 15.54
N ASP A 68 14.58 2.92 16.71
CA ASP A 68 13.15 2.80 17.00
C ASP A 68 12.50 4.16 17.26
N TRP A 69 11.18 4.16 17.39
CA TRP A 69 10.41 5.39 17.59
C TRP A 69 10.89 6.24 18.78
N LYS A 70 11.33 5.63 19.88
CA LYS A 70 11.80 6.39 21.05
C LYS A 70 13.19 6.95 20.82
N GLU A 71 14.07 6.16 20.20
CA GLU A 71 15.42 6.60 19.78
C GLU A 71 15.33 7.77 18.78
N PHE A 72 14.42 7.69 17.81
CA PHE A 72 14.12 8.77 16.88
C PHE A 72 13.63 10.02 17.62
N LEU A 73 12.62 9.91 18.50
CA LEU A 73 12.09 11.07 19.21
C LEU A 73 13.14 11.76 20.09
N ASN A 74 14.04 11.02 20.73
CA ASN A 74 15.10 11.59 21.54
C ASN A 74 16.11 12.41 20.72
N SER A 75 16.36 12.03 19.46
CA SER A 75 17.29 12.74 18.59
C SER A 75 16.62 13.85 17.78
N HIS A 76 15.33 13.67 17.43
CA HIS A 76 14.57 14.55 16.56
C HIS A 76 13.83 15.67 17.31
N ASP A 77 13.29 15.39 18.49
CA ASP A 77 12.51 16.36 19.26
C ASP A 77 13.15 16.69 20.60
N LYS A 78 13.86 17.83 20.65
CA LYS A 78 14.50 18.35 21.87
C LYS A 78 13.51 18.87 22.93
N LYS A 79 12.24 19.12 22.57
CA LYS A 79 11.24 19.71 23.49
C LYS A 79 10.53 18.64 24.30
N PHE A 80 10.06 17.56 23.67
CA PHE A 80 9.34 16.50 24.37
C PHE A 80 10.06 15.16 24.38
N GLY A 81 10.99 14.92 23.45
CA GLY A 81 11.78 13.69 23.35
C GLY A 81 10.94 12.42 23.46
N ALA A 82 11.49 11.36 24.05
CA ALA A 82 10.74 10.14 24.35
C ALA A 82 9.67 10.30 25.45
N GLY A 83 9.59 11.44 26.13
CA GLY A 83 8.61 11.70 27.19
C GLY A 83 7.16 11.71 26.69
N MET A 84 6.95 12.03 25.40
CA MET A 84 5.65 11.89 24.72
C MET A 84 5.78 10.87 23.58
N SER A 85 5.85 9.58 23.92
CA SER A 85 6.05 8.52 22.93
C SER A 85 4.78 8.06 22.21
N ASP A 86 3.61 8.57 22.55
CA ASP A 86 2.36 8.17 21.90
C ASP A 86 2.26 8.79 20.50
N PRO A 87 2.26 7.98 19.42
CA PRO A 87 2.19 8.50 18.04
C PRO A 87 0.92 9.33 17.79
N SER A 88 -0.20 9.02 18.46
CA SER A 88 -1.45 9.76 18.29
C SER A 88 -1.34 11.23 18.75
N LYS A 89 -0.40 11.53 19.63
CA LYS A 89 -0.17 12.87 20.18
C LYS A 89 0.87 13.68 19.39
N ARG A 90 1.50 13.08 18.37
CA ARG A 90 2.51 13.76 17.53
C ARG A 90 1.90 14.45 16.32
N SER A 91 2.67 15.36 15.73
CA SER A 91 2.28 16.04 14.50
C SER A 91 2.31 15.05 13.31
N HIS A 92 1.66 15.41 12.21
CA HIS A 92 1.74 14.60 10.98
C HIS A 92 3.19 14.56 10.47
N GLU A 93 3.89 15.70 10.51
CA GLU A 93 5.29 15.86 10.09
C GLU A 93 6.24 14.96 10.88
N ASP A 94 6.10 14.88 12.21
CA ASP A 94 6.95 14.00 13.04
C ASP A 94 6.78 12.52 12.68
N LEU A 95 5.53 12.10 12.40
CA LEU A 95 5.21 10.73 12.02
C LEU A 95 5.78 10.42 10.63
N ALA A 96 5.60 11.34 9.68
CA ALA A 96 6.13 11.21 8.34
C ALA A 96 7.67 11.15 8.35
N ALA A 97 8.31 12.06 9.07
CA ALA A 97 9.76 12.12 9.22
C ALA A 97 10.33 10.81 9.76
N PHE A 98 9.71 10.20 10.77
CA PHE A 98 10.11 8.89 11.28
C PHE A 98 9.96 7.77 10.24
N LEU A 99 8.81 7.70 9.56
CA LEU A 99 8.57 6.64 8.57
C LEU A 99 9.53 6.74 7.37
N LYS A 100 9.95 7.95 7.01
CA LYS A 100 10.98 8.22 6.00
C LYS A 100 12.39 7.79 6.42
N THR A 101 12.62 7.49 7.70
CA THR A 101 13.92 6.93 8.13
C THR A 101 14.13 5.48 7.73
N PHE A 102 13.07 4.79 7.27
CA PHE A 102 13.13 3.42 6.79
C PHE A 102 13.47 3.40 5.30
N SER A 103 14.49 2.64 4.93
CA SER A 103 14.93 2.49 3.54
C SER A 103 14.89 1.05 3.04
N LYS A 104 14.60 0.09 3.92
CA LYS A 104 14.53 -1.33 3.56
C LYS A 104 13.21 -1.61 2.84
N ASP A 105 13.31 -2.27 1.69
CA ASP A 105 12.16 -2.61 0.84
C ASP A 105 11.05 -3.38 1.59
N ASP A 106 11.42 -4.29 2.50
CA ASP A 106 10.43 -5.03 3.31
C ASP A 106 9.64 -4.12 4.27
N ASP A 107 10.29 -3.10 4.83
CA ASP A 107 9.65 -2.12 5.70
C ASP A 107 8.70 -1.22 4.89
N LEU A 108 9.12 -0.79 3.69
CA LEU A 108 8.29 0.00 2.78
C LEU A 108 7.08 -0.79 2.26
N LYS A 109 7.27 -2.06 1.91
CA LYS A 109 6.18 -2.99 1.56
C LYS A 109 5.19 -3.15 2.71
N PHE A 110 5.69 -3.22 3.95
CA PHE A 110 4.83 -3.28 5.12
C PHE A 110 3.96 -2.02 5.26
N PHE A 111 4.54 -0.83 5.08
CA PHE A 111 3.78 0.43 5.11
C PHE A 111 2.74 0.49 3.99
N GLY A 112 3.13 0.15 2.76
CA GLY A 112 2.22 0.10 1.61
C GLY A 112 1.04 -0.85 1.82
N ASN A 113 1.26 -1.99 2.48
CA ASN A 113 0.19 -2.92 2.83
C ASN A 113 -0.83 -2.33 3.81
N ILE A 114 -0.36 -1.59 4.82
CA ILE A 114 -1.24 -0.92 5.79
C ILE A 114 -2.03 0.20 5.11
N MET A 115 -1.37 1.05 4.32
CA MET A 115 -2.03 2.12 3.57
C MET A 115 -3.12 1.56 2.63
N ARG A 116 -2.82 0.45 1.94
CA ARG A 116 -3.80 -0.26 1.10
C ARG A 116 -4.96 -0.81 1.93
N HIS A 117 -4.70 -1.34 3.13
CA HIS A 117 -5.77 -1.81 4.02
C HIS A 117 -6.73 -0.67 4.38
N HIS A 118 -6.22 0.50 4.77
CA HIS A 118 -7.06 1.66 5.06
C HIS A 118 -7.86 2.15 3.84
N SER A 119 -7.24 2.18 2.66
CA SER A 119 -7.94 2.52 1.41
C SER A 119 -9.07 1.53 1.07
N ASN A 120 -8.84 0.24 1.29
CA ASN A 120 -9.84 -0.80 1.09
C ASN A 120 -10.99 -0.68 2.11
N GLN A 121 -10.68 -0.43 3.40
CA GLN A 121 -11.70 -0.20 4.43
C GLN A 121 -12.58 1.01 4.09
N TYR A 122 -11.97 2.14 3.70
CA TYR A 122 -12.72 3.32 3.25
C TYR A 122 -13.65 3.01 2.07
N THR A 123 -13.17 2.21 1.10
CA THR A 123 -13.97 1.77 -0.04
C THR A 123 -15.15 0.89 0.39
N LEU A 124 -14.92 -0.05 1.31
CA LEU A 124 -15.96 -0.93 1.86
C LEU A 124 -17.01 -0.15 2.66
N GLU A 125 -16.59 0.79 3.52
CA GLU A 125 -17.51 1.67 4.27
C GLU A 125 -18.39 2.48 3.32
N ARG A 126 -17.81 3.04 2.25
CA ARG A 126 -18.58 3.78 1.23
C ARG A 126 -19.51 2.90 0.40
N LEU A 127 -19.19 1.62 0.21
CA LEU A 127 -20.11 0.67 -0.45
C LEU A 127 -21.25 0.29 0.50
N LYS A 128 -20.96 0.14 1.79
CA LYS A 128 -21.96 -0.14 2.83
C LYS A 128 -22.94 1.03 2.99
N ASP A 129 -22.45 2.26 3.03
CA ASP A 129 -23.32 3.45 3.05
C ASP A 129 -24.22 3.52 1.81
N ARG A 130 -23.67 3.26 0.63
CA ARG A 130 -24.47 3.18 -0.61
C ARG A 130 -25.44 2.00 -0.64
N SER A 131 -25.16 0.93 0.09
CA SER A 131 -26.09 -0.21 0.22
C SER A 131 -27.28 0.10 1.14
N HIS A 132 -27.16 1.12 2.00
CA HIS A 132 -28.27 1.62 2.81
C HIS A 132 -29.30 2.39 1.97
N ASP A 133 -28.93 2.86 0.78
CA ASP A 133 -29.82 3.61 -0.12
C ASP A 133 -30.81 2.71 -0.89
N SER A 134 -30.61 1.39 -0.90
CA SER A 134 -31.57 0.45 -1.50
C SER A 134 -31.56 -0.92 -0.81
N PRO A 135 -32.59 -1.23 0.01
CA PRO A 135 -32.78 -2.56 0.62
C PRO A 135 -32.75 -3.71 -0.40
N GLU A 136 -33.14 -3.42 -1.64
CA GLU A 136 -33.20 -4.38 -2.74
C GLU A 136 -31.80 -4.77 -3.24
N GLN A 137 -30.83 -3.85 -3.26
CA GLN A 137 -29.45 -4.15 -3.67
C GLN A 137 -28.69 -4.97 -2.63
N MET A 138 -28.89 -4.69 -1.34
CA MET A 138 -28.34 -5.53 -0.26
C MET A 138 -28.90 -6.95 -0.33
N LEU A 139 -30.21 -7.07 -0.55
CA LEU A 139 -30.87 -8.36 -0.73
C LEU A 139 -30.38 -9.09 -1.99
N ALA A 140 -30.15 -8.37 -3.09
CA ALA A 140 -29.60 -8.93 -4.33
C ALA A 140 -28.17 -9.42 -4.15
N ALA A 141 -27.30 -8.67 -3.46
CA ALA A 141 -25.93 -9.09 -3.17
C ALA A 141 -25.89 -10.31 -2.24
N GLN A 142 -26.70 -10.33 -1.17
CA GLN A 142 -26.82 -11.50 -0.30
C GLN A 142 -27.33 -12.73 -1.04
N ARG A 143 -28.36 -12.56 -1.88
CA ARG A 143 -28.89 -13.64 -2.73
C ARG A 143 -27.83 -14.15 -3.70
N LEU A 144 -27.07 -13.26 -4.34
CA LEU A 144 -26.00 -13.64 -5.25
C LEU A 144 -24.91 -14.43 -4.53
N VAL A 145 -24.49 -13.99 -3.35
CA VAL A 145 -23.53 -14.73 -2.52
C VAL A 145 -24.09 -16.11 -2.17
N GLN A 146 -25.33 -16.21 -1.70
CA GLN A 146 -25.97 -17.49 -1.40
C GLN A 146 -26.01 -18.42 -2.63
N VAL A 147 -26.48 -17.92 -3.78
CA VAL A 147 -26.55 -18.70 -5.02
C VAL A 147 -25.17 -19.19 -5.44
N THR A 148 -24.15 -18.35 -5.29
CA THR A 148 -22.77 -18.69 -5.62
C THR A 148 -22.23 -19.78 -4.68
N LEU A 149 -22.45 -19.66 -3.38
CA LEU A 149 -22.02 -20.66 -2.38
C LEU A 149 -22.72 -22.02 -2.56
N GLN A 150 -24.00 -22.01 -2.97
CA GLN A 150 -24.79 -23.22 -3.20
C GLN A 150 -24.53 -23.87 -4.56
N HIS A 151 -23.77 -23.20 -5.45
CA HIS A 151 -23.51 -23.72 -6.77
C HIS A 151 -22.64 -24.99 -6.68
N PRO A 152 -22.99 -26.11 -7.34
CA PRO A 152 -22.26 -27.38 -7.21
C PRO A 152 -20.77 -27.32 -7.58
N ARG A 153 -20.37 -26.32 -8.38
CA ARG A 153 -18.96 -26.10 -8.73
C ARG A 153 -18.19 -25.25 -7.71
N TYR A 154 -18.86 -24.50 -6.86
CA TYR A 154 -18.20 -23.58 -5.94
C TYR A 154 -17.23 -24.29 -4.97
N PRO A 155 -17.58 -25.42 -4.32
CA PRO A 155 -16.64 -26.14 -3.46
C PRO A 155 -15.45 -26.76 -4.20
N ARG A 156 -15.57 -26.96 -5.53
CA ARG A 156 -14.49 -27.48 -6.38
C ARG A 156 -13.53 -26.38 -6.80
N ASP A 157 -14.07 -25.24 -7.23
CA ASP A 157 -13.29 -24.16 -7.84
C ASP A 157 -12.71 -23.19 -6.78
N TYR A 158 -13.35 -23.10 -5.62
CA TYR A 158 -12.97 -22.23 -4.51
C TYR A 158 -12.64 -23.01 -3.23
N SER A 159 -12.36 -24.32 -3.34
CA SER A 159 -11.75 -25.09 -2.26
C SER A 159 -10.36 -24.54 -1.97
N LEU A 160 -10.20 -23.91 -0.81
CA LEU A 160 -8.87 -23.56 -0.32
C LEU A 160 -8.23 -24.85 0.24
N PRO A 161 -7.04 -25.25 -0.26
CA PRO A 161 -6.30 -26.34 0.37
C PRO A 161 -6.07 -26.02 1.85
N SER A 162 -6.08 -27.04 2.71
CA SER A 162 -5.56 -26.89 4.07
C SER A 162 -4.13 -26.37 3.98
N ILE A 163 -3.87 -25.23 4.61
CA ILE A 163 -2.54 -24.61 4.62
C ILE A 163 -1.64 -25.50 5.49
N ASP A 164 -0.98 -26.47 4.86
CA ASP A 164 0.35 -26.88 5.32
C ASP A 164 1.30 -25.76 4.87
N GLU A 165 1.96 -25.11 5.84
CA GLU A 165 2.69 -23.83 5.68
C GLU A 165 3.83 -23.83 4.63
N ASP A 166 4.09 -24.89 3.88
CA ASP A 166 5.31 -25.04 3.09
C ASP A 166 5.15 -25.06 1.56
N LYS A 167 3.96 -24.77 1.01
CA LYS A 167 3.80 -24.65 -0.46
C LYS A 167 2.84 -23.53 -0.84
N MET A 168 3.35 -22.30 -0.86
CA MET A 168 2.72 -21.23 -1.62
C MET A 168 2.71 -21.65 -3.12
N PRO A 169 1.55 -21.81 -3.78
CA PRO A 169 1.53 -22.13 -5.20
C PRO A 169 2.17 -20.99 -5.99
N SER A 170 3.21 -21.33 -6.75
CA SER A 170 3.85 -20.47 -7.74
C SER A 170 2.81 -19.75 -8.59
N LYS A 171 3.03 -18.43 -8.75
CA LYS A 171 2.19 -17.52 -9.53
C LYS A 171 2.21 -17.89 -11.01
N LYS A 172 1.41 -18.88 -11.39
CA LYS A 172 1.10 -19.16 -12.78
C LYS A 172 -0.39 -19.44 -12.88
N TRP A 173 -1.18 -18.39 -13.00
CA TRP A 173 -2.39 -18.36 -13.85
C TRP A 173 -2.74 -16.90 -14.18
N LEU A 174 -2.86 -16.68 -15.50
CA LEU A 174 -3.37 -15.52 -16.25
C LEU A 174 -2.51 -14.25 -16.26
#